data_AF-A0A840HAZ9-F1
#
_entry.id   AF-A0A840HAZ9-F1
#
_cell.length_a   1.000
_cell.length_b   1.000
_cell.length_c   1.000
_cell.angle_alpha   90.00
_cell.angle_beta   90.00
_cell.angle_gamma   90.00
#
_symmetry.space_group_name_H-M   'P 1'
#
loop_
_entity.id
_entity.type
_entity.pdbx_description
1 polymer ?
#
loop_
_entity_poly.entity_id
_entity_poly.type
_entity_poly.pdbx_seq_one_letter_code
_entity_poly.pdbx_strand_id
1 'polypeptide(L)'
;MQFDTKIAVVIRTDLQAWQKLNVASFLTSGIAGAFPECIGEAYEDASGTKYHALIGQPILIYGADGPALSRALDRALARNVKPAVYTEDMFSTTHDAANREAVRVVARNDLNLVGIAMRAERKVIDKILDGLKFHS
;
A
#
# COMPACT_ATOMS: atom_id res chain seq x y z
N MET A 1 -7.82 21.90 0.87
CA MET A 1 -7.07 20.73 1.41
C MET A 1 -5.65 20.81 0.89
N GLN A 2 -4.64 20.46 1.69
CA GLN A 2 -3.22 20.69 1.36
C GLN A 2 -2.67 19.80 0.22
N PHE A 3 -3.34 18.68 -0.11
CA PHE A 3 -2.89 17.73 -1.14
C PHE A 3 -4.02 17.34 -2.09
N ASP A 4 -3.76 17.46 -3.40
CA ASP A 4 -4.66 17.01 -4.47
C ASP A 4 -4.71 15.48 -4.61
N THR A 5 -3.64 14.81 -4.16
CA THR A 5 -3.54 13.36 -4.14
C THR A 5 -3.95 12.77 -2.78
N LYS A 6 -4.10 11.44 -2.74
CA LYS A 6 -4.31 10.64 -1.54
C LYS A 6 -3.43 9.39 -1.60
N ILE A 7 -2.80 9.03 -0.49
CA ILE A 7 -2.14 7.73 -0.30
C ILE A 7 -3.07 6.87 0.53
N ALA A 8 -3.32 5.65 0.06
CA ALA A 8 -4.12 4.67 0.78
C ALA A 8 -3.44 3.31 0.80
N VAL A 9 -3.57 2.63 1.94
CA VAL A 9 -3.17 1.24 2.15
C VAL A 9 -4.42 0.47 2.56
N VAL A 10 -4.67 -0.68 1.94
CA VAL A 10 -5.76 -1.59 2.29
C VAL A 10 -5.15 -2.90 2.76
N ILE A 11 -5.52 -3.37 3.94
CA ILE A 11 -4.94 -4.56 4.57
C ILE A 11 -6.05 -5.58 4.86
N ARG A 12 -5.76 -6.87 4.63
CA ARG A 12 -6.70 -7.94 4.94
C ARG A 12 -6.91 -8.06 6.44
N THR A 13 -8.17 -8.11 6.87
CA THR A 13 -8.52 -7.95 8.29
C THR A 13 -8.17 -9.15 9.17
N ASP A 14 -8.05 -10.34 8.60
CA ASP A 14 -7.80 -11.62 9.30
C ASP A 14 -6.33 -11.87 9.65
N LEU A 15 -5.41 -11.00 9.20
CA LEU A 15 -3.99 -11.12 9.49
C LEU A 15 -3.68 -10.87 10.98
N GLN A 16 -2.62 -11.53 11.45
CA GLN A 16 -2.04 -11.22 12.76
C GLN A 16 -1.50 -9.78 12.79
N ALA A 17 -1.46 -9.16 13.98
CA ALA A 17 -1.04 -7.76 14.12
C ALA A 17 0.34 -7.48 13.48
N TRP A 18 1.32 -8.36 13.70
CA TRP A 18 2.66 -8.19 13.12
C TRP A 18 2.67 -8.34 11.60
N GLN A 19 1.82 -9.20 11.02
CA GLN A 19 1.69 -9.34 9.57
C GLN A 19 1.12 -8.06 8.95
N LYS A 20 0.13 -7.44 9.59
CA LYS A 20 -0.43 -6.15 9.17
C LYS A 20 0.63 -5.05 9.13
N LEU A 21 1.47 -4.96 10.17
CA LEU A 21 2.57 -4.00 10.25
C LEU A 21 3.62 -4.24 9.14
N ASN A 22 3.98 -5.50 8.90
CA ASN A 22 4.91 -5.87 7.85
C ASN A 22 4.37 -5.49 6.45
N VAL A 23 3.13 -5.89 6.15
CA VAL A 23 2.45 -5.57 4.88
C VAL A 23 2.38 -4.06 4.67
N ALA A 24 1.95 -3.29 5.67
CA ALA A 24 1.89 -1.82 5.58
C ALA A 24 3.27 -1.21 5.26
N SER A 25 4.34 -1.74 5.88
CA SER A 25 5.71 -1.25 5.68
C SER A 25 6.21 -1.49 4.26
N PHE A 26 6.06 -2.73 3.74
CA PHE A 26 6.43 -3.06 2.36
C PHE A 26 5.62 -2.31 1.32
N LEU A 27 4.32 -2.18 1.52
CA LEU A 27 3.46 -1.47 0.58
C LEU A 27 3.79 0.03 0.53
N THR A 28 4.09 0.63 1.68
CA THR A 28 4.47 2.04 1.76
C THR A 28 5.84 2.31 1.11
N SER A 29 6.80 1.39 1.20
CA SER A 29 8.08 1.54 0.49
C SER A 29 7.89 1.53 -1.03
N GLY A 30 6.95 0.73 -1.55
CA GLY A 30 6.53 0.75 -2.95
C GLY A 30 5.98 2.12 -3.39
N ILE A 31 5.21 2.79 -2.52
CA ILE A 31 4.71 4.15 -2.79
C ILE A 31 5.85 5.17 -2.79
N ALA A 32 6.73 5.14 -1.78
CA ALA A 32 7.89 6.01 -1.72
C ALA A 32 8.80 5.87 -2.96
N GLY A 33 9.04 4.64 -3.42
CA GLY A 33 9.84 4.36 -4.60
C GLY A 33 9.17 4.77 -5.92
N ALA A 34 7.85 4.65 -6.02
CA ALA A 34 7.10 5.02 -7.23
C ALA A 34 6.81 6.52 -7.34
N PHE A 35 6.73 7.22 -6.22
CA PHE A 35 6.42 8.65 -6.13
C PHE A 35 7.43 9.37 -5.22
N PRO A 36 8.70 9.53 -5.65
CA PRO A 36 9.71 10.19 -4.82
C PRO A 36 9.30 11.60 -4.37
N GLU A 37 8.43 12.29 -5.14
CA GLU A 37 7.92 13.61 -4.81
C GLU A 37 6.96 13.65 -3.60
N CYS A 38 6.54 12.49 -3.08
CA CYS A 38 5.77 12.43 -1.82
C CYS A 38 6.66 12.41 -0.58
N ILE A 39 7.98 12.24 -0.73
CA ILE A 39 8.95 12.32 0.36
C ILE A 39 9.20 13.80 0.68
N GLY A 40 9.17 14.14 1.97
CA GLY A 40 9.49 15.48 2.46
C GLY A 40 10.99 15.69 2.65
N GLU A 41 11.32 16.59 3.58
CA GLU A 41 12.71 16.88 3.95
C GLU A 41 13.19 15.98 5.10
N ALA A 42 14.52 15.90 5.24
CA ALA A 42 15.15 15.24 6.39
C ALA A 42 14.69 15.91 7.70
N TYR A 43 14.39 15.08 8.70
CA TYR A 43 13.99 15.56 10.01
C TYR A 43 15.25 15.95 10.79
N GLU A 44 15.13 16.93 11.68
CA GLU A 44 16.22 17.37 12.55
C GLU A 44 15.66 17.54 13.97
N ASP A 45 16.34 16.99 14.97
CA ASP A 45 15.97 17.23 16.37
C ASP A 45 16.51 18.59 16.86
N ALA A 46 16.10 19.00 18.05
CA ALA A 46 16.55 20.25 18.66
C ALA A 46 18.05 20.29 19.01
N SER A 47 18.77 19.17 18.89
CA SER A 47 20.22 19.07 19.09
C SER A 47 21.01 19.08 17.77
N GLY A 48 20.32 19.19 16.63
CA GLY A 48 20.93 19.18 15.30
C GLY A 48 21.19 17.79 14.73
N THR A 49 20.69 16.72 15.36
CA THR A 49 20.77 15.36 14.80
C THR A 49 19.83 15.23 13.62
N LYS A 50 20.36 14.81 12.46
CA LYS A 50 19.55 14.58 11.26
C LYS A 50 19.04 13.14 11.18
N TYR A 51 17.80 12.98 10.72
CA TYR A 51 17.14 11.71 10.46
C TYR A 51 16.64 11.63 9.01
N HIS A 52 16.24 10.45 8.58
CA HIS A 52 15.70 10.27 7.23
C HIS A 52 14.42 11.08 7.00
N ALA A 53 14.27 11.55 5.77
CA ALA A 53 12.99 12.05 5.28
C ALA A 53 11.96 10.93 5.25
N LEU A 54 10.71 11.28 5.51
CA LEU A 54 9.56 10.38 5.43
C LEU A 54 8.57 10.90 4.37
N ILE A 55 7.56 10.08 4.07
CA ILE A 55 6.42 10.55 3.26
C ILE A 55 5.77 11.73 3.98
N GLY A 56 5.74 12.89 3.32
CA GLY A 56 5.20 14.15 3.86
C GLY A 56 3.67 14.26 3.74
N GLN A 57 3.01 13.25 3.17
CA GLN A 57 1.58 13.18 2.95
C GLN A 57 0.92 12.13 3.87
N PRO A 58 -0.26 12.39 4.45
CA PRO A 58 -0.97 11.39 5.27
C PRO A 58 -1.26 10.09 4.50
N ILE A 59 -0.99 8.96 5.16
CA ILE A 59 -1.31 7.62 4.66
C ILE A 59 -2.56 7.12 5.39
N LEU A 60 -3.62 6.83 4.63
CA LEU A 60 -4.89 6.35 5.17
C LEU A 60 -4.97 4.82 5.07
N ILE A 61 -5.22 4.15 6.20
CA ILE A 61 -5.21 2.68 6.29
C ILE A 61 -6.64 2.14 6.40
N TYR A 62 -6.99 1.23 5.50
CA TYR A 62 -8.31 0.60 5.37
C TYR A 62 -8.22 -0.90 5.67
N GLY A 63 -9.30 -1.46 6.21
CA GLY A 63 -9.49 -2.90 6.38
C GLY A 63 -10.44 -3.46 5.31
N ALA A 64 -10.12 -4.65 4.79
CA ALA A 64 -10.95 -5.35 3.80
C ALA A 64 -10.84 -6.88 3.94
N ASP A 65 -11.81 -7.61 3.39
CA ASP A 65 -11.67 -9.06 3.13
C ASP A 65 -10.99 -9.29 1.76
N GLY A 66 -10.67 -10.56 1.46
CA GLY A 66 -10.04 -10.94 0.18
C GLY A 66 -10.82 -10.46 -1.05
N PRO A 67 -12.14 -10.77 -1.17
CA PRO A 67 -12.95 -10.28 -2.28
C PRO A 67 -12.96 -8.75 -2.44
N ALA A 68 -12.99 -7.99 -1.33
CA ALA A 68 -12.92 -6.54 -1.38
C ALA A 68 -11.55 -6.03 -1.85
N LEU A 69 -10.45 -6.67 -1.46
CA LEU A 69 -9.11 -6.38 -1.98
C LEU A 69 -9.03 -6.61 -3.50
N SER A 70 -9.54 -7.74 -4.00
CA SER A 70 -9.55 -8.02 -5.44
C SER A 70 -10.38 -7.00 -6.22
N ARG A 71 -11.56 -6.61 -5.68
CA ARG A 71 -12.37 -5.53 -6.28
C ARG A 71 -11.63 -4.19 -6.29
N ALA A 72 -10.91 -3.85 -5.23
CA ALA A 72 -10.13 -2.62 -5.16
C ALA A 72 -8.96 -2.62 -6.15
N LEU A 73 -8.27 -3.76 -6.31
CA LEU A 73 -7.23 -3.95 -7.34
C LEU A 73 -7.81 -3.74 -8.74
N ASP A 74 -8.93 -4.38 -9.07
CA ASP A 74 -9.61 -4.23 -10.37
C ASP A 74 -10.00 -2.77 -10.64
N ARG A 75 -10.59 -2.10 -9.64
CA ARG A 75 -11.00 -0.70 -9.75
C ARG A 75 -9.80 0.23 -9.94
N ALA A 76 -8.67 -0.06 -9.31
CA ALA A 76 -7.43 0.71 -9.46
C ALA A 76 -6.89 0.59 -10.89
N LEU A 77 -6.73 -0.64 -11.38
CA LEU A 77 -6.24 -0.91 -12.74
C LEU A 77 -7.16 -0.33 -13.81
N ALA A 78 -8.49 -0.47 -13.66
CA ALA A 78 -9.48 0.11 -14.57
C ALA A 78 -9.46 1.65 -14.61
N ARG A 79 -8.84 2.30 -13.62
CA ARG A 79 -8.66 3.76 -13.53
C ARG A 79 -7.21 4.18 -13.80
N ASN A 80 -6.39 3.31 -14.38
CA ASN A 80 -4.97 3.53 -14.66
C ASN A 80 -4.14 3.87 -13.41
N VAL A 81 -4.55 3.39 -12.24
CA VAL A 81 -3.78 3.49 -11.00
C VAL A 81 -3.04 2.17 -10.81
N LYS A 82 -1.70 2.22 -10.80
CA LYS A 82 -0.84 1.06 -10.55
C LYS A 82 -0.61 0.90 -9.03
N PRO A 83 -1.14 -0.14 -8.38
CA PRO A 83 -0.91 -0.35 -6.95
C PRO A 83 0.40 -1.10 -6.68
N ALA A 84 0.96 -0.88 -5.49
CA ALA A 84 1.84 -1.86 -4.85
C ALA A 84 0.96 -3.00 -4.30
N VAL A 85 1.45 -4.24 -4.39
CA VAL A 85 0.71 -5.44 -3.97
C VAL A 85 1.55 -6.30 -3.03
N TYR A 86 0.88 -6.98 -2.10
CA TYR A 86 1.46 -8.01 -1.25
C TYR A 86 0.49 -9.20 -1.24
N THR A 87 0.99 -10.39 -1.59
CA THR A 87 0.23 -11.66 -1.57
C THR A 87 0.63 -12.51 -0.37
N GLU A 88 -0.26 -13.40 0.05
CA GLU A 88 -0.02 -14.27 1.22
C GLU A 88 1.23 -15.14 1.06
N ASP A 89 1.51 -15.63 -0.16
CA ASP A 89 2.68 -16.47 -0.45
C ASP A 89 4.00 -15.77 -0.15
N MET A 90 4.04 -14.44 -0.22
CA MET A 90 5.24 -13.65 0.09
C MET A 90 5.65 -13.71 1.58
N PHE A 91 4.78 -14.18 2.48
CA PHE A 91 5.18 -14.44 3.87
C PHE A 91 6.12 -15.65 4.02
N SER A 92 6.13 -16.55 3.04
CA SER A 92 6.93 -17.78 3.07
C SER A 92 8.25 -17.65 2.28
N THR A 93 8.54 -16.48 1.73
CA THR A 93 9.74 -16.17 0.96
C THR A 93 10.67 -15.24 1.75
N THR A 94 11.97 -15.26 1.45
CA THR A 94 12.99 -14.55 2.25
C THR A 94 13.72 -13.44 1.50
N HIS A 95 13.47 -13.26 0.20
CA HIS A 95 14.15 -12.25 -0.62
C HIS A 95 13.28 -11.78 -1.80
N ASP A 96 13.58 -10.59 -2.32
CA ASP A 96 12.82 -9.92 -3.39
C ASP A 96 12.56 -10.81 -4.61
N ALA A 97 13.59 -11.48 -5.14
CA ALA A 97 13.41 -12.30 -6.34
C ALA A 97 12.39 -13.43 -6.14
N ALA A 98 12.32 -14.03 -4.95
CA ALA A 98 11.32 -15.04 -4.62
C ALA A 98 9.94 -14.42 -4.42
N ASN A 99 9.84 -13.25 -3.79
CA ASN A 99 8.58 -12.51 -3.66
C ASN A 99 7.98 -12.22 -5.04
N ARG A 100 8.80 -11.70 -5.97
CA ARG A 100 8.37 -11.39 -7.34
C ARG A 100 7.97 -12.63 -8.11
N GLU A 101 8.70 -13.74 -7.94
CA GLU A 101 8.35 -15.00 -8.58
C GLU A 101 7.01 -15.54 -8.06
N ALA A 102 6.79 -15.52 -6.74
CA ALA A 102 5.54 -15.94 -6.13
C ALA A 102 4.32 -15.19 -6.69
N VAL A 103 4.46 -13.88 -6.96
CA VAL A 103 3.42 -13.09 -7.62
C VAL A 103 3.32 -13.42 -9.12
N ARG A 104 4.45 -13.58 -9.81
CA ARG A 104 4.51 -13.75 -11.28
C ARG A 104 3.79 -15.01 -11.77
N VAL A 105 3.83 -16.09 -11.00
CA VAL A 105 3.27 -17.39 -11.39
C VAL A 105 1.77 -17.51 -11.15
N VAL A 106 1.13 -16.52 -10.51
CA VAL A 106 -0.29 -16.53 -10.18
C VAL A 106 -1.03 -15.53 -11.08
N ALA A 107 -2.11 -15.99 -11.72
CA ALA A 107 -2.94 -15.10 -12.51
C ALA A 107 -3.61 -14.06 -11.61
N ARG A 108 -3.82 -12.84 -12.13
CA ARG A 108 -4.36 -11.72 -11.36
C ARG A 108 -5.63 -12.05 -10.58
N ASN A 109 -6.55 -12.81 -11.18
CA ASN A 109 -7.82 -13.17 -10.55
C ASN A 109 -7.66 -14.18 -9.41
N ASP A 110 -6.54 -14.89 -9.37
CA ASP A 110 -6.22 -15.93 -8.40
C ASP A 110 -5.24 -15.43 -7.33
N LEU A 111 -4.83 -14.15 -7.38
CA LEU A 111 -3.94 -13.57 -6.38
C LEU A 111 -4.60 -13.59 -4.99
N ASN A 112 -3.97 -14.30 -4.07
CA ASN A 112 -4.35 -14.29 -2.66
C ASN A 112 -3.81 -13.03 -1.97
N LEU A 113 -4.49 -11.90 -2.19
CA LEU A 113 -4.05 -10.59 -1.69
C LEU A 113 -4.19 -10.48 -0.16
N VAL A 114 -3.14 -9.97 0.47
CA VAL A 114 -3.12 -9.59 1.89
C VAL A 114 -3.03 -8.08 2.10
N GLY A 115 -2.60 -7.34 1.08
CA GLY A 115 -2.74 -5.90 1.04
C GLY A 115 -2.36 -5.26 -0.29
N ILE A 116 -2.86 -4.05 -0.49
CA ILE A 116 -2.52 -3.19 -1.63
C ILE A 116 -2.31 -1.75 -1.16
N ALA A 117 -1.45 -1.00 -1.84
CA ALA A 117 -1.32 0.44 -1.62
C ALA A 117 -1.28 1.20 -2.94
N MET A 118 -1.73 2.45 -2.91
CA MET A 118 -1.85 3.28 -4.09
C MET A 118 -1.78 4.76 -3.73
N ARG A 119 -1.31 5.56 -4.69
CA ARG A 119 -1.35 7.02 -4.67
C ARG A 119 -1.89 7.51 -6.01
N ALA A 120 -2.91 8.37 -5.97
CA ALA A 120 -3.47 9.03 -7.14
C ALA A 120 -4.24 10.29 -6.71
N GLU A 121 -4.89 10.98 -7.65
CA GLU A 121 -5.85 12.04 -7.35
C GLU A 121 -6.88 11.54 -6.31
N ARG A 122 -7.20 12.39 -5.34
CA ARG A 122 -8.05 12.03 -4.20
C ARG A 122 -9.39 11.41 -4.63
N LYS A 123 -10.09 12.05 -5.58
CA LYS A 123 -11.39 11.56 -6.08
C LYS A 123 -11.29 10.20 -6.76
N VAL A 124 -10.16 9.89 -7.39
CA VAL A 124 -9.90 8.59 -8.01
C VAL A 124 -9.72 7.53 -6.93
N ILE A 125 -8.92 7.82 -5.90
CA ILE A 125 -8.75 6.91 -4.75
C ILE A 125 -10.08 6.66 -4.04
N ASP A 126 -10.88 7.70 -3.79
CA ASP A 126 -12.17 7.54 -3.12
C ASP A 126 -13.12 6.62 -3.89
N LYS A 127 -13.12 6.70 -5.23
CA LYS A 127 -13.88 5.77 -6.08
C LYS A 127 -13.34 4.34 -6.08
N ILE A 128 -12.03 4.16 -5.93
CA ILE A 128 -11.43 2.81 -5.85
C ILE A 128 -11.85 2.15 -4.53
N LEU A 129 -11.75 2.89 -3.43
CA LEU A 129 -11.98 2.42 -2.06
C LEU A 129 -13.44 2.52 -1.61
N ASP A 130 -14.36 2.83 -2.52
CA ASP A 130 -15.78 2.97 -2.22
C ASP A 130 -16.33 1.72 -1.52
N GLY A 131 -16.92 1.92 -0.34
CA GLY A 131 -17.44 0.89 0.55
C GLY A 131 -16.44 0.32 1.58
N LEU A 132 -15.16 0.68 1.52
CA LEU A 132 -14.16 0.24 2.50
C LEU A 132 -14.17 1.12 3.76
N LYS A 133 -13.84 0.50 4.90
CA LYS A 133 -13.76 1.18 6.20
C LYS A 133 -12.31 1.35 6.63
N PHE A 134 -12.05 2.36 7.47
CA PHE A 134 -10.75 2.49 8.11
C PHE A 134 -10.43 1.25 8.94
N HIS A 135 -9.14 0.90 8.96
CA HIS A 135 -8.65 -0.24 9.71
C HIS A 135 -8.78 0.02 11.22
N SER A 136 -9.32 -0.95 11.95
CA SER A 136 -9.42 -0.95 13.43
C SER A 136 -8.15 -1.45 14.09
#